data_AF-A0A7D7N710-F1
#
_entry.id   AF-A0A7D7N710-F1
#
_cell.length_a   1.000
_cell.length_b   1.000
_cell.length_c   1.000
_cell.angle_alpha   90.00
_cell.angle_beta   90.00
_cell.angle_gamma   90.00
#
_symmetry.space_group_name_H-M   'P 1'
#
loop_
_entity.id
_entity.type
_entity.pdbx_description
1 polymer ?
#
loop_
_entity_poly.entity_id
_entity_poly.type
_entity_poly.pdbx_seq_one_letter_code
_entity_poly.pdbx_strand_id
1 'polypeptide(L)'
;MQTASQIMAAKKQAKAAAKITREAKQQIGTGKIPGDRNRRANIEFTQHQNRRELREGPPESQDNAVTDEIRSWLAYGELVYGHHMPSVTVFEKLIRAMRCVAGIYADYELSAAANAAQHSLEQSREKADLSPNQRRILLRPLRILIKYAAAYAAFIPARTVDTIAKYCASVQVALYTTGLFERPREHYEGLNAVIRGESLRDLAKKYGIKMPELRTGILEAAWCLYRIAECFQDVDEPQAIPDLRKPVWQPYGQPDTLQGMIREMVEKWLIPFENHTGLTLIDFKRFRQRLIDIDVKHAQAA
;
A
#
# COMPACT_ATOMS: atom_id res chain seq x y z
N MET A 1 20.95 14.55 -38.82
CA MET A 1 19.81 13.87 -39.48
C MET A 1 19.70 12.46 -38.90
N GLN A 2 18.54 12.10 -38.33
CA GLN A 2 18.33 10.74 -37.79
C GLN A 2 18.17 9.73 -38.94
N THR A 3 18.78 8.56 -38.83
CA THR A 3 18.76 7.55 -39.89
C THR A 3 17.42 6.80 -39.91
N ALA A 4 17.02 6.28 -41.07
CA ALA A 4 15.74 5.58 -41.24
C ALA A 4 15.56 4.39 -40.27
N SER A 5 16.66 3.74 -39.88
CA SER A 5 16.70 2.68 -38.86
C SER A 5 16.35 3.21 -37.46
N GLN A 6 16.86 4.39 -37.08
CA GLN A 6 16.54 5.05 -35.80
C GLN A 6 15.08 5.51 -35.74
N ILE A 7 14.53 6.00 -36.86
CA ILE A 7 13.11 6.38 -36.96
C ILE A 7 12.19 5.16 -36.85
N MET A 8 12.57 4.02 -37.43
CA MET A 8 11.82 2.76 -37.34
C MET A 8 11.88 2.15 -35.93
N ALA A 9 13.03 2.18 -35.28
CA ALA A 9 13.19 1.75 -33.89
C ALA A 9 12.37 2.63 -32.92
N ALA A 10 12.40 3.96 -33.11
CA ALA A 10 11.58 4.90 -32.34
C ALA A 10 10.08 4.69 -32.59
N LYS A 11 9.65 4.43 -33.83
CA LYS A 11 8.25 4.07 -34.14
C LYS A 11 7.82 2.74 -33.52
N LYS A 12 8.72 1.75 -33.44
CA LYS A 12 8.46 0.45 -32.82
C LYS A 12 8.35 0.57 -31.29
N GLN A 13 9.23 1.36 -30.67
CA GLN A 13 9.14 1.70 -29.24
C GLN A 13 7.90 2.54 -28.92
N ALA A 14 7.55 3.53 -29.74
CA ALA A 14 6.34 4.32 -29.57
C ALA A 14 5.06 3.47 -29.76
N LYS A 15 5.05 2.53 -30.71
CA LYS A 15 3.95 1.56 -30.87
C LYS A 15 3.87 0.58 -29.71
N ALA A 16 5.00 0.11 -29.17
CA ALA A 16 5.04 -0.75 -27.99
C ALA A 16 4.53 0.00 -26.75
N ALA A 17 5.00 1.23 -26.52
CA ALA A 17 4.53 2.10 -25.44
C ALA A 17 3.04 2.44 -25.57
N ALA A 18 2.56 2.74 -26.79
CA ALA A 18 1.14 2.98 -27.05
C ALA A 18 0.28 1.72 -26.86
N LYS A 19 0.78 0.54 -27.23
CA LYS A 19 0.13 -0.75 -27.00
C LYS A 19 0.04 -1.07 -25.50
N ILE A 20 1.14 -0.91 -24.77
CA ILE A 20 1.21 -1.07 -23.31
C ILE A 20 0.31 -0.06 -22.59
N THR A 21 0.19 1.17 -23.11
CA THR A 21 -0.72 2.21 -22.58
C THR A 21 -2.19 1.89 -22.90
N ARG A 22 -2.46 1.30 -24.07
CA ARG A 22 -3.80 0.88 -24.50
C ARG A 22 -4.29 -0.37 -23.75
N GLU A 23 -3.42 -1.35 -23.57
CA GLU A 23 -3.68 -2.56 -22.77
C GLU A 23 -3.90 -2.20 -21.31
N ALA A 24 -3.10 -1.28 -20.76
CA ALA A 24 -3.32 -0.77 -19.41
C ALA A 24 -4.55 0.13 -19.24
N LYS A 25 -5.03 0.78 -20.31
CA LYS A 25 -6.33 1.48 -20.31
C LYS A 25 -7.51 0.52 -20.46
N GLN A 26 -7.30 -0.70 -20.98
CA GLN A 26 -8.36 -1.69 -21.23
C GLN A 26 -8.51 -2.72 -20.09
N GLN A 27 -7.49 -2.94 -19.27
CA GLN A 27 -7.50 -3.99 -18.24
C GLN A 27 -7.77 -3.52 -16.80
N ILE A 28 -7.87 -2.21 -16.55
CA ILE A 28 -7.91 -1.69 -15.17
C ILE A 28 -9.08 -0.72 -15.01
N GLY A 29 -9.94 -1.04 -14.03
CA GLY A 29 -11.13 -0.30 -13.66
C GLY A 29 -10.89 1.18 -13.40
N THR A 30 -11.98 1.96 -13.46
CA THR A 30 -12.13 3.43 -13.31
C THR A 30 -12.14 4.31 -14.57
N GLY A 31 -12.04 3.77 -15.78
CA GLY A 31 -12.19 4.58 -17.01
C GLY A 31 -13.25 4.03 -17.93
N LYS A 32 -14.45 4.63 -17.93
CA LYS A 32 -15.56 4.45 -18.90
C LYS A 32 -15.14 3.58 -20.09
N ILE A 33 -15.53 2.29 -20.11
CA ILE A 33 -15.45 1.47 -21.33
C ILE A 33 -16.27 2.24 -22.38
N PRO A 34 -15.66 2.85 -23.41
CA PRO A 34 -16.44 3.49 -24.45
C PRO A 34 -17.18 2.38 -25.20
N GLY A 35 -18.51 2.45 -25.24
CA GLY A 35 -19.25 1.84 -26.35
C GLY A 35 -20.32 0.79 -26.06
N ASP A 36 -20.57 0.33 -24.83
CA ASP A 36 -21.74 -0.54 -24.60
C ASP A 36 -22.26 -0.50 -23.15
N ARG A 37 -23.45 0.10 -22.96
CA ARG A 37 -24.15 0.19 -21.67
C ARG A 37 -24.49 -1.20 -21.14
N ASN A 38 -24.76 -2.17 -22.01
CA ASN A 38 -25.12 -3.53 -21.65
C ASN A 38 -23.92 -4.29 -21.10
N ARG A 39 -22.75 -4.12 -21.74
CA ARG A 39 -21.50 -4.71 -21.24
C ARG A 39 -21.13 -4.21 -19.85
N ARG A 40 -21.33 -2.91 -19.59
CA ARG A 40 -21.09 -2.33 -18.26
C ARG A 40 -22.04 -2.88 -17.21
N ALA A 41 -23.34 -2.90 -17.51
CA ALA A 41 -24.35 -3.46 -16.61
C ALA A 41 -24.07 -4.93 -16.28
N ASN A 42 -23.61 -5.73 -17.25
CA ASN A 42 -23.27 -7.13 -17.03
C ASN A 42 -22.04 -7.31 -16.12
N ILE A 43 -21.02 -6.45 -16.27
CA ILE A 43 -19.85 -6.44 -15.37
C ILE A 43 -20.28 -6.08 -13.94
N GLU A 44 -21.07 -5.01 -13.77
CA GLU A 44 -21.55 -4.57 -12.46
C GLU A 44 -22.41 -5.65 -11.78
N PHE A 45 -23.27 -6.33 -12.55
CA PHE A 45 -24.06 -7.45 -12.06
C PHE A 45 -23.17 -8.63 -11.61
N THR A 46 -22.19 -9.02 -12.44
CA THR A 46 -21.26 -10.11 -12.10
C THR A 46 -20.47 -9.78 -10.84
N GLN A 47 -19.94 -8.56 -10.74
CA GLN A 47 -19.23 -8.09 -9.55
C GLN A 47 -20.11 -8.08 -8.30
N HIS A 48 -21.39 -7.73 -8.45
CA HIS A 48 -22.35 -7.82 -7.34
C HIS A 48 -22.56 -9.26 -6.87
N GLN A 49 -22.69 -10.23 -7.79
CA GLN A 49 -22.80 -11.64 -7.42
C GLN A 49 -21.53 -12.16 -6.74
N ASN A 50 -20.36 -11.84 -7.29
CA ASN A 50 -19.07 -12.19 -6.69
C ASN A 50 -18.94 -11.65 -5.25
N ARG A 51 -19.40 -10.41 -4.99
CA ARG A 51 -19.44 -9.87 -3.62
C ARG A 51 -20.42 -10.61 -2.71
N ARG A 52 -21.47 -11.24 -3.24
CA ARG A 52 -22.37 -12.10 -2.45
C ARG A 52 -21.71 -13.43 -2.12
N GLU A 53 -20.97 -14.02 -3.05
CA GLU A 53 -20.23 -15.27 -2.81
C GLU A 53 -19.20 -15.12 -1.67
N LEU A 54 -18.57 -13.93 -1.56
CA LEU A 54 -17.69 -13.58 -0.44
C LEU A 54 -18.40 -13.47 0.92
N ARG A 55 -19.73 -13.57 1.00
CA ARG A 55 -20.47 -13.59 2.27
C ARG A 55 -20.80 -15.00 2.74
N GLU A 56 -20.59 -15.99 1.88
CA GLU A 56 -20.87 -17.39 2.15
C GLU A 56 -19.64 -18.09 2.75
N GLY A 57 -19.88 -19.04 3.65
CA GLY A 57 -18.84 -19.85 4.29
C GLY A 57 -18.83 -19.74 5.81
N PRO A 58 -18.06 -20.60 6.49
CA PRO A 58 -17.94 -20.54 7.94
C PRO A 58 -17.23 -19.25 8.36
N PRO A 59 -17.64 -18.65 9.50
CA PRO A 59 -17.03 -17.44 10.02
C PRO A 59 -15.55 -17.67 10.36
N GLU A 60 -14.82 -16.57 10.48
CA GLU A 60 -13.46 -16.54 11.04
C GLU A 60 -13.41 -17.17 12.44
N SER A 61 -12.25 -17.70 12.81
CA SER A 61 -12.08 -18.26 14.16
C SER A 61 -12.21 -17.18 15.22
N GLN A 62 -12.86 -17.54 16.34
CA GLN A 62 -13.03 -16.61 17.46
C GLN A 62 -11.67 -16.16 18.03
N ASP A 63 -10.68 -17.06 18.06
CA ASP A 63 -9.33 -16.75 18.56
C ASP A 63 -8.64 -15.68 17.71
N ASN A 64 -8.72 -15.77 16.38
CA ASN A 64 -8.19 -14.74 15.48
C ASN A 64 -8.93 -13.41 15.66
N ALA A 65 -10.26 -13.45 15.73
CA ALA A 65 -11.09 -12.26 15.92
C ALA A 65 -10.75 -11.52 17.22
N VAL A 66 -10.62 -12.25 18.33
CA VAL A 66 -10.24 -11.68 19.64
C VAL A 66 -8.81 -11.14 19.61
N THR A 67 -7.89 -11.85 18.97
CA THR A 67 -6.49 -11.40 18.83
C THR A 67 -6.41 -10.07 18.08
N ASP A 68 -7.13 -9.94 16.96
CA ASP A 68 -7.16 -8.70 16.18
C ASP A 68 -7.88 -7.56 16.89
N GLU A 69 -8.93 -7.86 17.66
CA GLU A 69 -9.60 -6.88 18.51
C GLU A 69 -8.66 -6.36 19.60
N ILE A 70 -7.98 -7.25 20.34
CA ILE A 70 -6.99 -6.87 21.37
C ILE A 70 -5.89 -6.00 20.76
N ARG A 71 -5.34 -6.40 19.62
CA ARG A 71 -4.31 -5.62 18.91
C ARG A 71 -4.79 -4.22 18.59
N SER A 72 -6.04 -4.08 18.15
CA SER A 72 -6.63 -2.79 17.79
C SER A 72 -6.86 -1.90 19.02
N TRP A 73 -7.32 -2.47 20.14
CA TRP A 73 -7.48 -1.73 21.40
C TRP A 73 -6.15 -1.29 22.02
N LEU A 74 -5.12 -2.14 21.97
CA LEU A 74 -3.77 -1.77 22.42
C LEU A 74 -3.23 -0.62 21.56
N ALA A 75 -3.35 -0.72 20.23
CA ALA A 75 -2.96 0.36 19.33
C ALA A 75 -3.73 1.67 19.59
N TYR A 76 -5.02 1.59 19.91
CA TYR A 76 -5.79 2.76 20.32
C TYR A 76 -5.22 3.41 21.58
N GLY A 77 -4.88 2.60 22.59
CA GLY A 77 -4.26 3.04 23.84
C GLY A 77 -2.99 3.85 23.59
N GLU A 78 -2.06 3.30 22.81
CA GLU A 78 -0.81 3.97 22.45
C GLU A 78 -1.07 5.32 21.73
N LEU A 79 -2.00 5.34 20.78
CA LEU A 79 -2.35 6.59 20.08
C LEU A 79 -3.00 7.63 20.98
N VAL A 80 -3.60 7.26 22.12
CA VAL A 80 -4.14 8.23 23.07
C VAL A 80 -3.04 8.96 23.83
N TYR A 81 -1.87 8.33 24.05
CA TYR A 81 -0.77 8.91 24.82
C TYR A 81 0.33 9.54 23.96
N GLY A 82 0.30 9.34 22.64
CA GLY A 82 1.23 10.01 21.73
C GLY A 82 1.04 9.61 20.28
N HIS A 83 1.96 10.03 19.43
CA HIS A 83 2.03 9.54 18.06
C HIS A 83 2.95 8.31 18.01
N HIS A 84 2.33 7.13 17.94
CA HIS A 84 3.04 5.85 17.88
C HIS A 84 2.84 5.21 16.49
N MET A 85 3.89 5.24 15.66
CA MET A 85 3.84 4.80 14.25
C MET A 85 3.36 3.35 14.05
N PRO A 86 3.78 2.36 14.88
CA PRO A 86 3.23 1.01 14.79
C PRO A 86 1.72 0.97 14.99
N SER A 87 1.19 1.79 15.91
CA SER A 87 -0.26 1.87 16.12
C SER A 87 -0.99 2.58 14.99
N VAL A 88 -0.39 3.59 14.37
CA VAL A 88 -0.92 4.20 13.13
C VAL A 88 -1.07 3.13 12.05
N THR A 89 -0.04 2.31 11.87
CA THR A 89 -0.03 1.20 10.92
C THR A 89 -1.16 0.20 11.16
N VAL A 90 -1.43 -0.18 12.41
CA VAL A 90 -2.54 -1.08 12.76
C VAL A 90 -3.87 -0.49 12.26
N PHE A 91 -4.11 0.80 12.49
CA PHE A 91 -5.33 1.45 12.03
C PHE A 91 -5.40 1.64 10.52
N GLU A 92 -4.29 1.93 9.84
CA GLU A 92 -4.27 1.97 8.38
C GLU A 92 -4.69 0.62 7.76
N LYS A 93 -4.21 -0.50 8.32
CA LYS A 93 -4.61 -1.86 7.91
C LYS A 93 -6.10 -2.09 8.20
N LEU A 94 -6.55 -1.77 9.40
CA LEU A 94 -7.96 -1.91 9.81
C LEU A 94 -8.91 -1.09 8.92
N ILE A 95 -8.57 0.16 8.62
CA ILE A 95 -9.37 1.04 7.76
C ILE A 95 -9.48 0.46 6.35
N ARG A 96 -8.38 -0.01 5.76
CA ARG A 96 -8.41 -0.66 4.44
C ARG A 96 -9.32 -1.89 4.44
N ALA A 97 -9.14 -2.77 5.44
CA ALA A 97 -9.96 -3.97 5.57
C ALA A 97 -11.45 -3.64 5.72
N MET A 98 -11.80 -2.70 6.60
CA MET A 98 -13.20 -2.31 6.84
C MET A 98 -13.84 -1.61 5.65
N ARG A 99 -13.07 -0.89 4.81
CA ARG A 99 -13.57 -0.37 3.52
C ARG A 99 -13.91 -1.49 2.54
N CYS A 100 -13.11 -2.56 2.50
CA CYS A 100 -13.45 -3.75 1.71
C CYS A 100 -14.71 -4.42 2.25
N VAL A 101 -14.83 -4.61 3.57
CA VAL A 101 -16.03 -5.17 4.20
C VAL A 101 -17.26 -4.34 3.89
N ALA A 102 -17.19 -3.01 4.06
CA ALA A 102 -18.27 -2.10 3.69
C ALA A 102 -18.72 -2.27 2.23
N GLY A 103 -17.76 -2.39 1.31
CA GLY A 103 -18.05 -2.62 -0.11
C GLY A 103 -18.67 -3.99 -0.40
N ILE A 104 -18.18 -5.05 0.27
CA ILE A 104 -18.70 -6.41 0.13
C ILE A 104 -20.14 -6.47 0.63
N TYR A 105 -20.45 -5.89 1.79
CA TYR A 105 -21.78 -5.92 2.40
C TYR A 105 -22.71 -4.78 1.97
N ALA A 106 -22.20 -3.82 1.19
CA ALA A 106 -22.90 -2.58 0.82
C ALA A 106 -23.37 -1.78 2.06
N ASP A 107 -22.53 -1.76 3.10
CA ASP A 107 -22.80 -1.05 4.36
C ASP A 107 -22.27 0.39 4.29
N TYR A 108 -23.20 1.33 4.13
CA TYR A 108 -22.89 2.75 4.05
C TYR A 108 -22.46 3.35 5.40
N GLU A 109 -22.94 2.82 6.52
CA GLU A 109 -22.58 3.30 7.85
C GLU A 109 -21.14 2.90 8.18
N LEU A 110 -20.77 1.65 7.89
CA LEU A 110 -19.38 1.19 8.01
C LEU A 110 -18.45 1.99 7.08
N SER A 111 -18.88 2.25 5.84
CA SER A 111 -18.10 3.07 4.90
C SER A 111 -17.84 4.48 5.46
N ALA A 112 -18.87 5.13 6.00
CA ALA A 112 -18.76 6.44 6.63
C ALA A 112 -17.85 6.38 7.87
N ALA A 113 -17.97 5.34 8.71
CA ALA A 113 -17.13 5.15 9.89
C ALA A 113 -15.65 4.97 9.51
N ALA A 114 -15.34 4.19 8.48
CA ALA A 114 -13.98 3.99 8.00
C ALA A 114 -13.38 5.29 7.43
N ASN A 115 -14.17 6.12 6.76
CA ASN A 115 -13.72 7.43 6.27
C ASN A 115 -13.47 8.42 7.42
N ALA A 116 -14.34 8.45 8.43
CA ALA A 116 -14.13 9.26 9.62
C ALA A 116 -12.89 8.81 10.41
N ALA A 117 -12.66 7.49 10.48
CA ALA A 117 -11.46 6.90 11.07
C ALA A 117 -10.19 7.31 10.34
N GLN A 118 -10.17 7.25 9.00
CA GLN A 118 -9.05 7.73 8.19
C GLN A 118 -8.73 9.20 8.48
N HIS A 119 -9.75 10.05 8.45
CA HIS A 119 -9.56 11.48 8.68
C HIS A 119 -9.03 11.78 10.09
N SER A 120 -9.57 11.09 11.10
CA SER A 120 -9.12 11.17 12.49
C SER A 120 -7.66 10.74 12.64
N LEU A 121 -7.26 9.65 11.97
CA LEU A 121 -5.89 9.15 11.99
C LEU A 121 -4.91 10.14 11.36
N GLU A 122 -5.27 10.71 10.21
CA GLU A 122 -4.46 11.75 9.52
C GLU A 122 -4.24 12.97 10.42
N GLN A 123 -5.31 13.49 11.05
CA GLN A 123 -5.21 14.61 11.97
C GLN A 123 -4.40 14.30 13.23
N SER A 124 -4.34 13.04 13.66
CA SER A 124 -3.63 12.65 14.89
C SER A 124 -2.12 12.92 14.84
N ARG A 125 -1.55 12.94 13.63
CA ARG A 125 -0.13 13.23 13.38
C ARG A 125 0.21 14.69 13.66
N GLU A 126 -0.65 15.61 13.19
CA GLU A 126 -0.45 17.06 13.32
C GLU A 126 -0.80 17.56 14.72
N LYS A 127 -1.60 16.79 15.47
CA LYS A 127 -2.09 17.13 16.81
C LYS A 127 -1.43 16.28 17.89
N ALA A 128 -0.12 16.03 17.74
CA ALA A 128 0.68 15.21 18.64
C ALA A 128 0.58 15.68 20.11
N ASP A 129 0.62 17.00 20.32
CA ASP A 129 0.72 17.65 21.64
C ASP A 129 -0.60 17.74 22.44
N LEU A 130 -1.70 17.22 21.91
CA LEU A 130 -2.98 17.21 22.62
C LEU A 130 -2.92 16.35 23.89
N SER A 131 -3.62 16.79 24.94
CA SER A 131 -3.78 15.98 26.16
C SER A 131 -4.51 14.66 25.86
N PRO A 132 -4.30 13.59 26.66
CA PRO A 132 -4.98 12.30 26.44
C PRO A 132 -6.50 12.39 26.31
N ASN A 133 -7.15 13.30 27.04
CA ASN A 133 -8.60 13.51 26.94
C ASN A 133 -9.01 14.13 25.61
N GLN A 134 -8.27 15.13 25.12
CA GLN A 134 -8.51 15.71 23.79
C GLN A 134 -8.21 14.71 22.67
N ARG A 135 -7.17 13.88 22.82
CA ARG A 135 -6.86 12.79 21.88
C ARG A 135 -7.96 11.74 21.84
N ARG A 136 -8.56 11.36 22.97
CA ARG A 136 -9.72 10.44 22.97
C ARG A 136 -10.92 10.99 22.19
N ILE A 137 -11.15 12.30 22.24
CA ILE A 137 -12.19 12.97 21.45
C ILE A 137 -11.82 12.90 19.96
N LEU A 138 -10.59 13.30 19.61
CA LEU A 138 -10.08 13.26 18.23
C LEU A 138 -10.17 11.85 17.63
N LEU A 139 -9.74 10.84 18.39
CA LEU A 139 -9.62 9.43 17.99
C LEU A 139 -10.91 8.63 18.18
N ARG A 140 -12.01 9.25 18.61
CA ARG A 140 -13.31 8.56 18.77
C ARG A 140 -13.72 7.77 17.52
N PRO A 141 -13.50 8.23 16.28
CA PRO A 141 -13.81 7.45 15.08
C PRO A 141 -13.05 6.11 15.00
N LEU A 142 -11.80 6.04 15.43
CA LEU A 142 -11.04 4.78 15.47
C LEU A 142 -11.68 3.76 16.42
N ARG A 143 -12.15 4.23 17.58
CA ARG A 143 -12.86 3.39 18.55
C ARG A 143 -14.17 2.85 17.98
N ILE A 144 -14.89 3.65 17.19
CA ILE A 144 -16.11 3.21 16.51
C ILE A 144 -15.76 2.12 15.48
N LEU A 145 -14.68 2.30 14.72
CA LEU A 145 -14.24 1.32 13.73
C LEU A 145 -13.85 -0.03 14.37
N ILE A 146 -13.20 -0.03 15.54
CA ILE A 146 -12.91 -1.27 16.29
C ILE A 146 -14.19 -2.05 16.59
N LYS A 147 -15.25 -1.36 17.03
CA LYS A 147 -16.54 -2.00 17.34
C LYS A 147 -17.19 -2.60 16.10
N TYR A 148 -17.11 -1.93 14.96
CA TYR A 148 -17.56 -2.49 13.70
C TYR A 148 -16.77 -3.75 13.34
N ALA A 149 -15.45 -3.71 13.46
CA ALA A 149 -14.59 -4.85 13.17
C ALA A 149 -14.96 -6.07 14.03
N ALA A 150 -15.16 -5.87 15.33
CA ALA A 150 -15.61 -6.93 16.25
C ALA A 150 -16.99 -7.47 15.87
N ALA A 151 -17.94 -6.61 15.49
CA ALA A 151 -19.28 -7.02 15.08
C ALA A 151 -19.26 -7.86 13.79
N TYR A 152 -18.47 -7.44 12.79
CA TYR A 152 -18.32 -8.17 11.53
C TYR A 152 -17.54 -9.48 11.69
N ALA A 153 -16.56 -9.53 12.60
CA ALA A 153 -15.78 -10.73 12.87
C ALA A 153 -16.65 -11.92 13.32
N ALA A 154 -17.83 -11.67 13.89
CA ALA A 154 -18.76 -12.70 14.33
C ALA A 154 -19.38 -13.53 13.17
N PHE A 155 -19.38 -13.01 11.94
CA PHE A 155 -20.06 -13.68 10.81
C PHE A 155 -19.30 -13.60 9.48
N ILE A 156 -18.27 -12.77 9.35
CA ILE A 156 -17.50 -12.69 8.10
C ILE A 156 -16.78 -14.03 7.83
N PRO A 157 -16.87 -14.60 6.61
CA PRO A 157 -16.23 -15.87 6.33
C PRO A 157 -14.69 -15.79 6.40
N ALA A 158 -14.04 -16.81 6.94
CA ALA A 158 -12.57 -16.85 7.07
C ALA A 158 -11.85 -16.67 5.71
N ARG A 159 -12.36 -17.30 4.65
CA ARG A 159 -11.84 -17.15 3.27
C ARG A 159 -11.90 -15.71 2.76
N THR A 160 -12.90 -14.97 3.22
CA THR A 160 -13.12 -13.57 2.83
C THR A 160 -12.14 -12.67 3.57
N VAL A 161 -11.89 -12.95 4.86
CA VAL A 161 -10.83 -12.29 5.63
C VAL A 161 -9.47 -12.47 4.96
N ASP A 162 -9.09 -13.70 4.60
CA ASP A 162 -7.83 -13.99 3.90
C ASP A 162 -7.73 -13.28 2.54
N THR A 163 -8.82 -13.27 1.76
CA THR A 163 -8.87 -12.57 0.47
C THR A 163 -8.70 -11.06 0.65
N ILE A 164 -9.39 -10.46 1.64
CA ILE A 164 -9.27 -9.03 1.96
C ILE A 164 -7.84 -8.72 2.43
N ALA A 165 -7.25 -9.58 3.27
CA ALA A 165 -5.90 -9.41 3.79
C ALA A 165 -4.87 -9.36 2.66
N LYS A 166 -4.95 -10.30 1.71
CA LYS A 166 -4.07 -10.33 0.52
C LYS A 166 -4.24 -9.11 -0.38
N TYR A 167 -5.49 -8.70 -0.63
CA TYR A 167 -5.75 -7.47 -1.39
C TYR A 167 -5.20 -6.23 -0.67
N CYS A 168 -5.44 -6.08 0.63
CA CYS A 168 -4.94 -4.98 1.43
C CYS A 168 -3.41 -4.96 1.48
N ALA A 169 -2.75 -6.11 1.54
CA ALA A 169 -1.30 -6.24 1.44
C ALA A 169 -0.79 -5.76 0.08
N SER A 170 -1.45 -6.11 -1.02
CA SER A 170 -1.06 -5.60 -2.35
C SER A 170 -1.26 -4.09 -2.51
N VAL A 171 -2.35 -3.55 -1.95
CA VAL A 171 -2.57 -2.10 -1.89
C VAL A 171 -1.45 -1.42 -1.11
N GLN A 172 -1.06 -1.99 0.03
CA GLN A 172 0.04 -1.50 0.84
C GLN A 172 1.37 -1.52 0.08
N VAL A 173 1.69 -2.63 -0.58
CA VAL A 173 2.89 -2.75 -1.43
C VAL A 173 2.90 -1.66 -2.49
N ALA A 174 1.78 -1.42 -3.19
CA ALA A 174 1.69 -0.36 -4.18
C ALA A 174 1.94 1.04 -3.57
N LEU A 175 1.24 1.39 -2.49
CA LEU A 175 1.37 2.71 -1.85
C LEU A 175 2.81 2.99 -1.38
N TYR A 176 3.44 2.03 -0.70
CA TYR A 176 4.80 2.22 -0.17
C TYR A 176 5.89 2.06 -1.23
N THR A 177 5.62 1.36 -2.33
CA THR A 177 6.50 1.38 -3.50
C THR A 177 6.57 2.79 -4.07
N THR A 178 5.44 3.46 -4.27
CA THR A 178 5.44 4.87 -4.70
C THR A 178 6.15 5.75 -3.68
N GLY A 179 5.82 5.61 -2.40
CA GLY A 179 6.48 6.38 -1.34
C GLY A 179 7.98 6.17 -1.25
N LEU A 180 8.49 4.98 -1.59
CA LEU A 180 9.92 4.69 -1.66
C LEU A 180 10.58 5.43 -2.84
N PHE A 181 9.99 5.35 -4.04
CA PHE A 181 10.57 5.92 -5.26
C PHE A 181 10.37 7.44 -5.40
N GLU A 182 9.37 8.03 -4.72
CA GLU A 182 9.19 9.50 -4.65
C GLU A 182 10.32 10.21 -3.91
N ARG A 183 11.12 9.48 -3.12
CA ARG A 183 12.27 10.01 -2.39
C ARG A 183 13.42 10.39 -3.32
N PRO A 184 14.35 11.25 -2.87
CA PRO A 184 15.60 11.50 -3.58
C PRO A 184 16.30 10.19 -3.95
N ARG A 185 16.84 10.14 -5.16
CA ARG A 185 17.43 8.93 -5.75
C ARG A 185 18.55 8.36 -4.89
N GLU A 186 19.34 9.24 -4.29
CA GLU A 186 20.45 8.94 -3.39
C GLU A 186 19.99 8.20 -2.13
N HIS A 187 18.75 8.40 -1.68
CA HIS A 187 18.21 7.72 -0.51
C HIS A 187 17.84 6.27 -0.84
N TYR A 188 17.21 6.03 -1.98
CA TYR A 188 16.86 4.68 -2.44
C TYR A 188 18.12 3.88 -2.87
N GLU A 189 18.99 4.48 -3.69
CA GLU A 189 20.24 3.83 -4.09
C GLU A 189 21.16 3.59 -2.88
N GLY A 190 21.23 4.57 -1.97
CA GLY A 190 21.96 4.47 -0.72
C GLY A 190 21.42 3.37 0.20
N LEU A 191 20.10 3.21 0.30
CA LEU A 191 19.47 2.11 1.02
C LEU A 191 19.93 0.75 0.48
N ASN A 192 19.81 0.54 -0.84
CA ASN A 192 20.22 -0.71 -1.46
C ASN A 192 21.72 -0.98 -1.27
N ALA A 193 22.55 0.05 -1.37
CA ALA A 193 23.99 -0.03 -1.12
C ALA A 193 24.32 -0.41 0.34
N VAL A 194 23.66 0.23 1.31
CA VAL A 194 23.83 -0.07 2.73
C VAL A 194 23.44 -1.51 3.08
N ILE A 195 22.34 -2.01 2.51
CA ILE A 195 21.91 -3.41 2.68
C ILE A 195 23.01 -4.36 2.19
N ARG A 196 23.62 -4.06 1.04
CA ARG A 196 24.76 -4.83 0.48
C ARG A 196 26.09 -4.64 1.22
N GLY A 197 26.11 -3.86 2.30
CA GLY A 197 27.27 -3.68 3.16
C GLY A 197 28.13 -2.46 2.86
N GLU A 198 27.74 -1.60 1.91
CA GLU A 198 28.48 -0.38 1.62
C GLU A 198 28.52 0.57 2.84
N SER A 199 29.60 1.34 2.92
CA SER A 199 29.83 2.30 4.01
C SER A 199 29.00 3.56 3.79
N LEU A 200 28.22 3.95 4.81
CA LEU A 200 27.48 5.20 4.78
C LEU A 200 28.40 6.42 4.58
N ARG A 201 29.64 6.36 5.08
CA ARG A 201 30.64 7.43 4.89
C ARG A 201 31.03 7.59 3.44
N ASP A 202 31.25 6.47 2.75
CA ASP A 202 31.69 6.47 1.36
C ASP A 202 30.55 6.90 0.45
N LEU A 203 29.32 6.47 0.75
CA LEU A 203 28.10 6.94 0.07
C LEU A 203 27.87 8.44 0.25
N ALA A 204 28.02 8.97 1.48
CA ALA A 204 27.90 10.40 1.74
C ALA A 204 28.90 11.22 0.92
N LYS A 205 30.15 10.76 0.83
CA LYS A 205 31.18 11.38 -0.01
C LYS A 205 30.84 11.28 -1.50
N LYS A 206 30.37 10.11 -1.95
CA LYS A 206 29.98 9.86 -3.36
C LYS A 206 28.84 10.78 -3.81
N TYR A 207 27.85 10.98 -2.96
CA TYR A 207 26.68 11.81 -3.28
C TYR A 207 26.86 13.29 -2.94
N GLY A 208 27.93 13.68 -2.23
CA GLY A 208 28.13 15.06 -1.78
C GLY A 208 27.13 15.51 -0.70
N ILE A 209 26.49 14.58 0.01
CA ILE A 209 25.47 14.83 1.03
C ILE A 209 26.10 14.68 2.42
N LYS A 210 25.71 15.50 3.39
CA LYS A 210 26.17 15.32 4.77
C LYS A 210 25.69 13.99 5.33
N MET A 211 26.57 13.26 6.02
CA MET A 211 26.26 11.94 6.55
C MET A 211 24.98 11.88 7.41
N PRO A 212 24.69 12.83 8.33
CA PRO A 212 23.43 12.81 9.08
C PRO A 212 22.19 12.95 8.20
N GLU A 213 22.23 13.80 7.18
CA GLU A 213 21.12 14.02 6.24
C GLU A 213 20.87 12.75 5.41
N LEU A 214 21.94 12.15 4.87
CA LEU A 214 21.85 10.87 4.13
C LEU A 214 21.35 9.74 5.03
N ARG A 215 21.79 9.68 6.29
CA ARG A 215 21.33 8.68 7.27
C ARG A 215 19.83 8.77 7.46
N THR A 216 19.31 9.97 7.73
CA THR A 216 17.87 10.20 7.91
C THR A 216 17.11 9.81 6.65
N GLY A 217 17.57 10.26 5.48
CA GLY A 217 16.95 9.92 4.20
C GLY A 217 16.90 8.41 3.92
N ILE A 218 17.98 7.68 4.22
CA ILE A 218 18.04 6.22 4.08
C ILE A 218 17.10 5.53 5.08
N LEU A 219 17.02 5.98 6.34
CA LEU A 219 16.11 5.37 7.32
C LEU A 219 14.64 5.62 6.98
N GLU A 220 14.31 6.78 6.43
CA GLU A 220 12.97 7.05 5.93
C GLU A 220 12.61 6.20 4.70
N ALA A 221 13.58 5.94 3.81
CA ALA A 221 13.41 5.00 2.70
C ALA A 221 13.29 3.55 3.20
N ALA A 222 14.10 3.18 4.19
CA ALA A 222 14.06 1.88 4.86
C ALA A 222 12.69 1.61 5.50
N TRP A 223 12.07 2.64 6.08
CA TRP A 223 10.71 2.53 6.60
C TRP A 223 9.73 2.15 5.47
N CYS A 224 9.76 2.81 4.32
CA CYS A 224 8.92 2.43 3.17
C CYS A 224 9.19 0.98 2.72
N LEU A 225 10.46 0.57 2.66
CA LEU A 225 10.83 -0.80 2.31
C LEU A 225 10.32 -1.81 3.34
N TYR A 226 10.41 -1.50 4.63
CA TYR A 226 9.85 -2.31 5.71
C TYR A 226 8.35 -2.54 5.53
N ARG A 227 7.59 -1.47 5.24
CA ARG A 227 6.15 -1.58 4.97
C ARG A 227 5.84 -2.49 3.77
N ILE A 228 6.76 -2.63 2.82
CA ILE A 228 6.62 -3.59 1.72
C ILE A 228 6.99 -4.99 2.20
N ALA A 229 8.11 -5.15 2.89
CA ALA A 229 8.65 -6.43 3.34
C ALA A 229 7.72 -7.18 4.31
N GLU A 230 7.08 -6.46 5.25
CA GLU A 230 6.14 -7.07 6.21
C GLU A 230 4.87 -7.67 5.58
N CYS A 231 4.61 -7.41 4.29
CA CYS A 231 3.54 -8.08 3.55
C CYS A 231 3.92 -9.51 3.12
N PHE A 232 5.20 -9.87 3.18
CA PHE A 232 5.72 -11.13 2.66
C PHE A 232 6.32 -12.04 3.73
N GLN A 233 6.85 -11.45 4.80
CA GLN A 233 7.47 -12.17 5.89
C GLN A 233 7.42 -11.33 7.17
N ASP A 234 7.55 -12.00 8.31
CA ASP A 234 7.66 -11.34 9.60
C ASP A 234 9.05 -10.70 9.75
N VAL A 235 9.09 -9.38 9.84
CA VAL A 235 10.31 -8.58 9.87
C VAL A 235 10.13 -7.38 10.80
N ASP A 236 11.15 -7.03 11.55
CA ASP A 236 11.12 -5.86 12.43
C ASP A 236 11.46 -4.58 11.67
N GLU A 237 10.87 -3.46 12.07
CA GLU A 237 11.21 -2.14 11.53
C GLU A 237 12.69 -1.79 11.78
N PRO A 238 13.46 -1.41 10.75
CA PRO A 238 14.86 -1.01 10.92
C PRO A 238 14.96 0.36 11.62
N GLN A 239 15.50 0.39 12.83
CA GLN A 239 15.66 1.61 13.65
C GLN A 239 17.00 2.31 13.40
N ALA A 240 18.00 1.56 12.91
CA ALA A 240 19.32 2.09 12.60
C ALA A 240 19.95 1.42 11.38
N ILE A 241 20.98 2.06 10.82
CA ILE A 241 21.74 1.56 9.67
C ILE A 241 22.27 0.12 9.86
N PRO A 242 22.76 -0.30 11.04
CA PRO A 242 23.14 -1.70 11.24
C PRO A 242 22.01 -2.71 11.08
N ASP A 243 20.75 -2.32 11.35
CA ASP A 243 19.61 -3.23 11.20
C ASP A 243 19.42 -3.66 9.74
N LEU A 244 19.68 -2.75 8.80
CA LEU A 244 19.59 -2.98 7.36
C LEU A 244 20.60 -4.01 6.83
N ARG A 245 21.61 -4.36 7.64
CA ARG A 245 22.63 -5.36 7.26
C ARG A 245 22.27 -6.77 7.71
N LYS A 246 21.19 -6.92 8.51
CA LYS A 246 20.73 -8.24 8.95
C LYS A 246 20.35 -9.10 7.74
N PRO A 247 20.52 -10.44 7.81
CA PRO A 247 20.27 -11.33 6.67
C PRO A 247 18.86 -11.19 6.05
N VAL A 248 17.86 -10.87 6.88
CA VAL A 248 16.47 -10.69 6.45
C VAL A 248 16.28 -9.58 5.40
N TRP A 249 17.17 -8.58 5.37
CA TRP A 249 17.11 -7.46 4.43
C TRP A 249 17.85 -7.72 3.11
N GLN A 250 18.76 -8.69 3.07
CA GLN A 250 19.62 -8.95 1.91
C GLN A 250 18.84 -9.17 0.60
N PRO A 251 17.70 -9.90 0.56
CA PRO A 251 16.92 -10.05 -0.67
C PRO A 251 16.44 -8.72 -1.25
N TYR A 252 16.20 -7.71 -0.41
CA TYR A 252 15.68 -6.42 -0.83
C TYR A 252 16.76 -5.43 -1.28
N GLY A 253 18.04 -5.73 -1.05
CA GLY A 253 19.15 -4.94 -1.59
C GLY A 253 19.36 -5.12 -3.10
N GLN A 254 18.60 -6.03 -3.72
CA GLN A 254 18.58 -6.31 -5.16
C GLN A 254 17.32 -5.69 -5.79
N PRO A 255 17.46 -4.71 -6.69
CA PRO A 255 16.31 -4.03 -7.30
C PRO A 255 15.32 -4.98 -8.01
N ASP A 256 15.83 -6.00 -8.69
CA ASP A 256 15.01 -6.93 -9.47
C ASP A 256 14.11 -7.80 -8.58
N THR A 257 14.57 -8.14 -7.37
CA THR A 257 13.82 -8.95 -6.41
C THR A 257 12.58 -8.19 -5.95
N LEU A 258 12.75 -6.93 -5.53
CA LEU A 258 11.64 -6.08 -5.09
C LEU A 258 10.61 -5.86 -6.22
N GLN A 259 11.08 -5.59 -7.44
CA GLN A 259 10.21 -5.44 -8.60
C GLN A 259 9.41 -6.70 -8.92
N GLY A 260 10.05 -7.88 -8.83
CA GLY A 260 9.39 -9.16 -9.01
C GLY A 260 8.26 -9.40 -8.01
N MET A 261 8.52 -9.12 -6.73
CA MET A 261 7.53 -9.25 -5.64
C MET A 261 6.35 -8.29 -5.81
N ILE A 262 6.62 -7.03 -6.20
CA ILE A 262 5.57 -6.03 -6.46
C ILE A 262 4.68 -6.49 -7.62
N ARG A 263 5.29 -6.94 -8.73
CA ARG A 263 4.56 -7.43 -9.91
C ARG A 263 3.65 -8.59 -9.53
N GLU A 264 4.18 -9.56 -8.78
CA GLU A 264 3.41 -10.72 -8.34
C GLU A 264 2.19 -10.32 -7.50
N MET A 265 2.34 -9.41 -6.53
CA MET A 265 1.23 -8.94 -5.69
C MET A 265 0.14 -8.22 -6.49
N VAL A 266 0.55 -7.44 -7.49
CA VAL A 266 -0.37 -6.72 -8.37
C VAL A 266 -1.15 -7.68 -9.26
N GLU A 267 -0.45 -8.64 -9.88
CA GLU A 267 -1.02 -9.57 -10.84
C GLU A 267 -1.88 -10.66 -10.19
N LYS A 268 -1.49 -11.15 -9.00
CA LYS A 268 -2.20 -12.24 -8.31
C LYS A 268 -3.37 -11.76 -7.45
N TRP A 269 -3.26 -10.59 -6.83
CA TRP A 269 -4.22 -10.17 -5.81
C TRP A 269 -4.87 -8.83 -6.10
N LEU A 270 -4.11 -7.79 -6.46
CA LEU A 270 -4.67 -6.44 -6.65
C LEU A 270 -5.66 -6.41 -7.82
N ILE A 271 -5.18 -6.62 -9.05
CA ILE A 271 -6.01 -6.52 -10.25
C ILE A 271 -7.14 -7.58 -10.24
N PRO A 272 -6.89 -8.85 -9.88
CA PRO A 272 -7.95 -9.85 -9.81
C PRO A 272 -9.06 -9.49 -8.82
N PHE A 273 -8.72 -9.01 -7.62
CA PHE A 273 -9.72 -8.63 -6.63
C PHE A 273 -10.59 -7.47 -7.12
N GLU A 274 -10.00 -6.42 -7.68
CA GLU A 274 -10.77 -5.27 -8.19
C GLU A 274 -11.65 -5.65 -9.38
N ASN A 275 -11.14 -6.49 -10.29
CA ASN A 275 -11.93 -6.98 -11.41
C ASN A 275 -13.09 -7.88 -10.96
N HIS A 276 -12.83 -8.75 -9.98
CA HIS A 276 -13.81 -9.70 -9.46
C HIS A 276 -14.89 -9.01 -8.63
N THR A 277 -14.53 -8.03 -7.79
CA THR A 277 -15.46 -7.42 -6.82
C THR A 277 -15.98 -6.05 -7.22
N GLY A 278 -15.27 -5.33 -8.12
CA GLY A 278 -15.53 -3.93 -8.44
C GLY A 278 -15.14 -2.95 -7.33
N LEU A 279 -14.50 -3.42 -6.27
CA LEU A 279 -14.04 -2.59 -5.15
C LEU A 279 -12.61 -2.14 -5.39
N THR A 280 -12.35 -0.85 -5.21
CA THR A 280 -11.03 -0.24 -5.45
C THR A 280 -10.68 0.66 -4.28
N LEU A 281 -9.53 0.41 -3.64
CA LEU A 281 -9.00 1.25 -2.56
C LEU A 281 -7.95 2.26 -3.05
N ILE A 282 -7.32 2.01 -4.21
CA ILE A 282 -6.35 2.92 -4.81
C ILE A 282 -6.60 3.09 -6.30
N ASP A 283 -6.36 4.28 -6.82
CA ASP A 283 -6.35 4.49 -8.27
C ASP A 283 -5.05 3.91 -8.85
N PHE A 284 -5.10 2.65 -9.28
CA PHE A 284 -3.94 1.95 -9.82
C PHE A 284 -3.37 2.63 -11.08
N LYS A 285 -4.22 3.28 -11.88
CA LYS A 285 -3.76 4.01 -13.06
C LYS A 285 -2.95 5.24 -12.66
N ARG A 286 -3.40 5.96 -11.64
CA ARG A 286 -2.64 7.07 -11.04
C ARG A 286 -1.36 6.59 -10.39
N PHE A 287 -1.39 5.45 -9.70
CA PHE A 287 -0.19 4.78 -9.16
C PHE A 287 0.84 4.52 -10.27
N ARG A 288 0.43 3.86 -11.37
CA ARG A 288 1.34 3.56 -12.49
C ARG A 288 1.87 4.83 -13.15
N GLN A 289 1.03 5.82 -13.36
CA GLN A 289 1.45 7.10 -13.93
C GLN A 289 2.47 7.79 -13.03
N ARG A 290 2.25 7.81 -11.71
CA ARG A 290 3.22 8.35 -10.74
C ARG A 290 4.58 7.70 -10.84
N LEU A 291 4.65 6.36 -10.95
CA LEU A 291 5.93 5.66 -11.11
C LEU A 291 6.66 6.09 -12.38
N ILE A 292 5.94 6.24 -13.50
CA ILE A 292 6.52 6.74 -14.76
C ILE A 292 7.03 8.18 -14.59
N ASP A 293 6.26 9.05 -13.96
CA ASP A 293 6.62 10.45 -13.74
C ASP A 293 7.86 10.56 -12.84
N ILE A 294 7.97 9.70 -11.83
CA ILE A 294 9.13 9.59 -10.94
C ILE A 294 10.38 9.16 -11.72
N ASP A 295 10.28 8.12 -12.56
CA ASP A 295 11.41 7.65 -13.39
C ASP A 295 11.91 8.76 -14.33
N VAL A 296 10.99 9.50 -14.96
CA VAL A 296 11.32 10.63 -15.84
C VAL A 296 12.02 11.74 -15.05
N LYS A 297 11.51 12.08 -13.85
CA LYS A 297 12.12 13.10 -12.99
C LYS A 297 13.54 12.71 -12.57
N HIS A 298 13.75 11.46 -12.17
CA HIS A 298 15.07 10.95 -11.79
C HIS A 298 16.05 10.88 -12.96
N ALA A 299 15.56 10.65 -14.19
CA ALA A 299 16.38 10.68 -15.40
C ALA A 299 16.78 12.11 -15.83
N GLN A 300 15.98 13.13 -15.48
CA GLN A 300 16.27 14.54 -15.78
C GLN A 300 17.20 15.19 -14.75
N ALA A 301 17.31 14.61 -13.55
CA ALA A 301 18.17 15.10 -12.46
C ALA A 301 19.58 14.50 -12.46
N ALA A 302 19.85 13.51 -13.32
CA ALA A 302 21.14 12.83 -13.50
C ALA A 302 21.93 13.46 -14.65
#